data_AF-A0A453L9C2-F1
#
_entry.id   AF-A0A453L9C2-F1
#
_cell.length_a   1.000
_cell.length_b   1.000
_cell.length_c   1.000
_cell.angle_alpha   90.00
_cell.angle_beta   90.00
_cell.angle_gamma   90.00
#
_symmetry.space_group_name_H-M   'P 1'
#
loop_
_entity.id
_entity.type
_entity.pdbx_description
1 polymer ?
#
loop_
_entity_poly.entity_id
_entity_poly.type
_entity_poly.pdbx_seq_one_letter_code
_entity_poly.pdbx_strand_id
1 'polypeptide(L)'
;LFWPEQSEFVRMASRFGATIVPFGVVGEDDICDMLLDYNDLMKLPFYDILDKKLNEEGLKLRTDSTGEIKNQDMHPVVLTPKMPGRFYFIFGEPIETKGREKELRDKEKAQHLYLHVKSEVESCIKYLKEKREEDPYRSILPRLLYQAAHGSDAEIPTFEP
;
A
#
# COMPACT_ATOMS: atom_id res chain seq x y z
N LEU A 1 1.99 2.27 -9.47
CA LEU A 1 2.28 2.54 -8.04
C LEU A 1 2.00 4.01 -7.80
N PHE A 2 1.10 4.34 -6.87
CA PHE A 2 0.96 5.72 -6.41
C PHE A 2 2.15 6.01 -5.48
N TRP A 3 3.04 6.90 -5.91
CA TRP A 3 4.29 7.19 -5.20
C TRP A 3 4.51 8.70 -5.20
N PRO A 4 4.66 9.35 -4.03
CA PRO A 4 4.80 10.80 -3.97
C PRO A 4 5.96 11.34 -4.81
N GLU A 5 5.96 12.62 -5.15
CA GLU A 5 7.14 13.24 -5.79
C GLU A 5 8.22 13.61 -4.77
N GLN A 6 7.84 13.82 -3.50
CA GLN A 6 8.71 14.37 -2.46
C GLN A 6 9.47 13.28 -1.70
N SER A 7 10.80 13.43 -1.60
CA SER A 7 11.71 12.52 -0.87
C SER A 7 11.80 12.78 0.65
N GLU A 8 10.78 13.41 1.24
CA GLU A 8 10.80 13.86 2.64
C GLU A 8 10.89 12.69 3.64
N PHE A 9 10.28 11.54 3.34
CA PHE A 9 10.36 10.40 4.26
C PHE A 9 11.80 9.87 4.40
N VAL A 10 12.61 9.94 3.35
CA VAL A 10 14.02 9.48 3.38
C VAL A 10 14.84 10.40 4.26
N ARG A 11 14.62 11.72 4.15
CA ARG A 11 15.27 12.73 4.98
C ARG A 11 14.89 12.58 6.44
N MET A 12 13.62 12.28 6.71
CA MET A 12 13.11 12.00 8.05
C MET A 12 13.71 10.71 8.61
N ALA A 13 13.70 9.61 7.86
CA ALA A 13 14.31 8.36 8.27
C ALA A 13 15.79 8.56 8.62
N SER A 14 16.54 9.23 7.75
CA SER A 14 17.93 9.57 8.00
C SER A 14 18.13 10.40 9.26
N ARG A 15 17.33 11.47 9.46
CA ARG A 15 17.45 12.34 10.62
C ARG A 15 17.35 11.60 11.96
N PHE A 16 16.55 10.54 12.00
CA PHE A 16 16.37 9.70 13.19
C PHE A 16 17.17 8.39 13.15
N GLY A 17 17.98 8.17 12.11
CA GLY A 17 18.71 6.92 11.90
C GLY A 17 17.79 5.69 11.78
N ALA A 18 16.57 5.89 11.29
CA ALA A 18 15.57 4.85 11.14
C ALA A 18 15.83 3.98 9.90
N THR A 19 15.73 2.67 10.06
CA THR A 19 15.85 1.73 8.95
C THR A 19 14.59 1.75 8.09
N ILE A 20 14.76 1.85 6.78
CA ILE A 20 13.66 1.80 5.81
C ILE A 20 13.54 0.35 5.35
N VAL A 21 12.38 -0.27 5.54
CA VAL A 21 12.11 -1.62 5.03
C VAL A 21 11.12 -1.51 3.87
N PRO A 22 11.56 -1.70 2.60
CA PRO A 22 10.64 -1.77 1.48
C PRO A 22 9.81 -3.05 1.60
N PHE A 23 8.50 -2.97 1.34
CA PHE A 23 7.63 -4.15 1.34
C PHE A 23 6.58 -4.02 0.25
N GLY A 24 6.12 -5.18 -0.23
CA GLY A 24 5.05 -5.29 -1.22
C GLY A 24 3.87 -6.07 -0.65
N VAL A 25 2.66 -5.69 -1.06
CA VAL A 25 1.43 -6.42 -0.77
C VAL A 25 0.64 -6.57 -2.06
N VAL A 26 0.16 -7.78 -2.34
CA VAL A 26 -0.72 -8.08 -3.48
C VAL A 26 -1.89 -8.93 -3.00
N GLY A 27 -3.10 -8.64 -3.47
CA GLY A 27 -4.31 -9.41 -3.17
C GLY A 27 -5.45 -8.60 -2.53
N GLU A 28 -5.21 -7.35 -2.13
CA GLU A 28 -6.27 -6.46 -1.61
C GLU A 28 -7.41 -6.25 -2.62
N ASP A 29 -7.06 -6.11 -3.91
CA ASP A 29 -8.03 -5.97 -5.01
C ASP A 29 -8.94 -7.20 -5.21
N ASP A 30 -8.65 -8.35 -4.58
CA ASP A 30 -9.49 -9.55 -4.69
C ASP A 30 -10.64 -9.60 -3.67
N ILE A 31 -10.66 -8.71 -2.67
CA ILE A 31 -11.67 -8.75 -1.58
C ILE A 31 -12.91 -7.93 -1.94
N CYS A 32 -12.73 -6.82 -2.64
CA CYS A 32 -13.80 -5.84 -2.86
C CYS A 32 -13.71 -5.27 -4.27
N ASP A 33 -14.80 -5.32 -5.01
CA ASP A 33 -14.95 -4.53 -6.23
C ASP A 33 -15.47 -3.12 -5.86
N MET A 34 -14.91 -2.09 -6.47
CA MET A 34 -15.34 -0.69 -6.28
C MET A 34 -16.64 -0.46 -7.08
N LEU A 35 -17.75 -0.20 -6.38
CA LEU A 35 -19.04 0.08 -7.04
C LEU A 35 -19.19 1.53 -7.45
N LEU A 36 -18.83 2.44 -6.56
CA LEU A 36 -18.94 3.89 -6.77
C LEU A 36 -17.65 4.53 -6.29
N ASP A 37 -16.99 5.23 -7.20
CA ASP A 37 -15.85 6.07 -6.87
C ASP A 37 -16.34 7.39 -6.24
N TYR A 38 -15.40 8.18 -5.72
CA TYR A 38 -15.73 9.49 -5.15
C TYR A 38 -16.42 10.42 -6.16
N ASN A 39 -16.01 10.38 -7.43
CA ASN A 39 -16.56 11.25 -8.47
C ASN A 39 -18.03 10.90 -8.77
N ASP A 40 -18.40 9.63 -8.67
CA ASP A 40 -19.75 9.15 -8.85
C ASP A 40 -20.64 9.46 -7.65
N LEU A 41 -20.08 9.39 -6.44
CA LEU A 41 -20.78 9.83 -5.23
C LEU A 41 -21.07 11.34 -5.26
N MET A 42 -20.12 12.16 -5.75
CA MET A 42 -20.33 13.60 -5.93
C MET A 42 -21.42 13.96 -6.95
N LYS A 43 -21.80 13.05 -7.85
CA LYS A 43 -22.91 13.24 -8.80
C LYS A 43 -24.28 12.92 -8.18
N LEU A 44 -24.32 12.31 -6.99
CA LEU A 44 -25.58 11.97 -6.34
C LEU A 44 -26.21 13.23 -5.70
N PRO A 45 -27.53 13.40 -5.83
CA PRO A 45 -28.21 14.52 -5.19
C PRO A 45 -28.05 14.45 -3.67
N PHE A 46 -27.77 15.60 -3.04
CA PHE A 46 -27.57 15.78 -1.60
C PHE A 46 -26.28 15.17 -1.01
N TYR A 47 -25.42 14.56 -1.81
CA TYR A 47 -24.13 14.02 -1.32
C TYR A 47 -23.14 15.12 -0.95
N ASP A 48 -23.22 16.29 -1.59
CA ASP A 48 -22.43 17.48 -1.29
C ASP A 48 -22.59 17.97 0.16
N ILE A 49 -23.78 17.79 0.75
CA ILE A 49 -24.06 18.11 2.15
C ILE A 49 -23.38 17.10 3.08
N LEU A 50 -23.39 15.81 2.71
CA LEU A 50 -22.76 14.74 3.49
C LEU A 50 -21.24 14.84 3.42
N ASP A 51 -20.69 15.10 2.23
CA ASP A 51 -19.26 15.31 1.99
C ASP A 51 -18.71 16.47 2.83
N LYS A 52 -19.41 17.61 2.83
CA LYS A 52 -19.07 18.74 3.72
C LYS A 52 -19.04 18.34 5.18
N LYS A 53 -20.05 17.63 5.66
CA LYS A 53 -20.11 17.21 7.07
C LYS A 53 -19.00 16.23 7.45
N LEU A 54 -18.63 15.31 6.55
CA LEU A 54 -17.54 14.36 6.75
C LEU A 54 -16.17 15.04 6.79
N ASN A 55 -15.98 16.07 5.95
CA ASN A 55 -14.71 16.78 5.81
C ASN A 55 -14.57 18.03 6.69
N GLU A 56 -15.67 18.56 7.25
CA GLU A 56 -15.67 19.69 8.20
C GLU A 56 -15.12 19.31 9.58
N GLU A 57 -15.32 18.07 10.03
CA GLU A 57 -14.84 17.58 11.34
C GLU A 57 -13.40 17.03 11.29
N GLY A 58 -12.81 16.92 10.10
CA GLY A 58 -11.45 16.42 9.91
C GLY A 58 -10.37 17.44 10.30
N LEU A 59 -9.50 17.09 11.26
CA LEU A 59 -8.31 17.89 11.58
C LEU A 59 -7.37 17.99 10.37
N LYS A 60 -7.30 19.16 9.73
CA LYS A 60 -6.36 19.43 8.63
C LYS A 60 -4.95 19.69 9.18
N LEU A 61 -4.18 18.63 9.38
CA LEU A 61 -2.86 18.68 10.02
C LEU A 61 -1.75 19.31 9.15
N ARG A 62 -1.99 19.51 7.84
CA ARG A 62 -0.97 20.01 6.89
C ARG A 62 -1.44 21.19 6.05
N THR A 63 -1.92 22.24 6.72
CA THR A 63 -2.48 23.44 6.08
C THR A 63 -1.46 24.21 5.21
N ASP A 64 -0.17 24.13 5.56
CA ASP A 64 0.93 24.85 4.89
C ASP A 64 1.62 24.05 3.77
N SER A 65 1.13 22.84 3.44
CA SER A 65 1.74 21.98 2.42
C SER A 65 1.24 22.32 1.02
N THR A 66 2.15 22.33 0.03
CA THR A 66 1.83 22.52 -1.39
C THR A 66 1.78 21.18 -2.14
N GLY A 67 0.90 21.08 -3.15
CA GLY A 67 0.78 19.89 -4.01
C GLY A 67 -0.11 18.78 -3.46
N GLU A 68 0.17 17.53 -3.86
CA GLU A 68 -0.65 16.33 -3.59
C GLU A 68 -0.91 16.05 -2.10
N ILE A 69 -0.01 16.50 -1.21
CA ILE A 69 -0.06 16.27 0.24
C ILE A 69 -1.10 17.17 0.94
N LYS A 70 -1.59 18.20 0.23
CA LYS A 70 -2.60 19.14 0.74
C LYS A 70 -4.01 18.54 0.75
N ASN A 71 -4.28 17.59 -0.14
CA ASN A 71 -5.59 16.94 -0.19
C ASN A 71 -5.68 15.89 0.93
N GLN A 72 -6.42 16.22 1.99
CA GLN A 72 -6.66 15.35 3.14
C GLN A 72 -8.15 14.98 3.25
N ASP A 73 -8.90 15.25 2.20
CA ASP A 73 -10.33 15.00 2.21
C ASP A 73 -10.55 13.48 2.30
N MET A 74 -11.40 13.07 3.23
CA MET A 74 -11.82 11.69 3.36
C MET A 74 -12.80 11.42 2.23
N HIS A 75 -12.46 10.45 1.38
CA HIS A 75 -13.32 10.01 0.29
C HIS A 75 -13.97 8.68 0.69
N PRO A 76 -15.27 8.67 1.05
CA PRO A 76 -15.98 7.42 1.28
C PRO A 76 -16.03 6.65 -0.04
N VAL A 77 -15.76 5.34 0.02
CA VAL A 77 -15.88 4.46 -1.16
C VAL A 77 -16.93 3.40 -0.85
N VAL A 78 -17.80 3.12 -1.82
CA VAL A 78 -18.77 2.02 -1.72
C VAL A 78 -18.16 0.78 -2.35
N LEU A 79 -17.99 -0.26 -1.54
CA LEU A 79 -17.34 -1.51 -1.91
C LEU A 79 -18.34 -2.68 -1.89
N THR A 80 -18.25 -3.57 -2.87
CA THR A 80 -18.95 -4.87 -2.86
C THR A 80 -18.00 -6.00 -2.54
N PRO A 81 -18.38 -6.93 -1.64
CA PRO A 81 -17.54 -8.07 -1.33
C PRO A 81 -17.43 -9.02 -2.53
N LYS A 82 -16.19 -9.39 -2.85
CA LYS A 82 -15.80 -10.40 -3.82
C LYS A 82 -15.28 -11.63 -3.09
N MET A 83 -15.23 -12.77 -3.79
CA MET A 83 -14.69 -14.00 -3.22
C MET A 83 -13.22 -13.79 -2.80
N PRO A 84 -12.89 -13.90 -1.51
CA PRO A 84 -11.59 -13.47 -1.00
C PRO A 84 -10.47 -14.39 -1.52
N GLY A 85 -9.52 -13.79 -2.22
CA GLY A 85 -8.25 -14.40 -2.59
C GLY A 85 -7.28 -14.54 -1.42
N ARG A 86 -6.09 -15.06 -1.69
CA ARG A 86 -4.95 -15.05 -0.75
C ARG A 86 -4.25 -13.69 -0.81
N PHE A 87 -3.76 -13.21 0.33
CA PHE A 87 -2.83 -12.10 0.40
C PHE A 87 -1.39 -12.57 0.31
N TYR A 88 -0.58 -11.83 -0.43
CA TYR A 88 0.82 -12.08 -0.61
C TYR A 88 1.59 -10.90 -0.02
N PHE A 89 2.55 -11.19 0.85
CA PHE A 89 3.40 -10.19 1.51
C PHE A 89 4.85 -10.56 1.27
N ILE A 90 5.69 -9.58 0.96
CA ILE A 90 7.15 -9.76 0.94
C ILE A 90 7.81 -8.51 1.51
N PHE A 91 8.84 -8.73 2.31
CA PHE A 91 9.71 -7.68 2.85
C PHE A 91 11.04 -7.75 2.12
N GLY A 92 11.43 -6.63 1.51
CA GLY A 92 12.73 -6.49 0.88
C GLY A 92 13.85 -6.25 1.89
N GLU A 93 15.05 -6.03 1.38
CA GLU A 93 16.24 -5.82 2.20
C GLU A 93 16.12 -4.53 3.04
N PRO A 94 16.39 -4.58 4.36
CA PRO A 94 16.39 -3.39 5.20
C PRO A 94 17.49 -2.40 4.80
N ILE A 95 17.10 -1.15 4.55
CA ILE A 95 18.02 -0.07 4.15
C ILE A 95 18.35 0.78 5.36
N GLU A 96 19.58 0.64 5.86
CA GLU A 96 20.08 1.43 6.99
C GLU A 96 20.37 2.88 6.60
N THR A 97 19.85 3.82 7.39
CA THR A 97 20.11 5.26 7.23
C THR A 97 20.97 5.85 8.35
N LYS A 98 21.26 5.06 9.38
CA LYS A 98 22.10 5.45 10.52
C LYS A 98 23.52 5.78 10.05
N GLY A 99 24.06 6.93 10.46
CA GLY A 99 25.37 7.40 10.01
C GLY A 99 25.39 8.08 8.64
N ARG A 100 24.24 8.16 7.95
CA ARG A 100 24.08 8.84 6.65
C ARG A 100 23.39 10.21 6.79
N GLU A 101 23.30 10.76 8.00
CA GLU A 101 22.54 12.00 8.28
C GLU A 101 23.07 13.21 7.50
N LYS A 102 24.41 13.30 7.37
CA LYS A 102 25.06 14.37 6.61
C LYS A 102 24.93 14.17 5.10
N GLU A 103 24.95 12.92 4.65
CA GLU A 103 24.83 12.55 3.24
C GLU A 103 23.43 12.85 2.71
N LEU A 104 22.39 12.39 3.42
CA LEU A 104 20.99 12.49 3.02
C LEU A 104 20.36 13.85 3.36
N ARG A 105 21.17 14.79 3.88
CA ARG A 105 20.80 16.22 3.92
C ARG A 105 20.87 16.85 2.54
N ASP A 106 21.70 16.30 1.65
CA ASP A 106 21.76 16.68 0.25
C ASP A 106 20.50 16.20 -0.49
N LYS A 107 19.85 17.10 -1.22
CA LYS A 107 18.61 16.83 -1.94
C LYS A 107 18.82 15.78 -3.03
N GLU A 108 19.96 15.79 -3.72
CA GLU A 108 20.23 14.86 -4.82
C GLU A 108 20.45 13.44 -4.28
N LYS A 109 21.19 13.31 -3.18
CA LYS A 109 21.44 12.00 -2.54
C LYS A 109 20.19 11.42 -1.89
N ALA A 110 19.39 12.27 -1.24
CA ALA A 110 18.08 11.87 -0.72
C ALA A 110 17.16 11.40 -1.86
N GLN A 111 17.17 12.10 -3.00
CA GLN A 111 16.40 11.71 -4.17
C GLN A 111 16.87 10.38 -4.77
N HIS A 112 18.18 10.14 -4.82
CA HIS A 112 18.73 8.87 -5.30
C HIS A 112 18.28 7.70 -4.41
N LEU A 113 18.38 7.85 -3.08
CA LEU A 113 17.92 6.83 -2.14
C LEU A 113 16.39 6.64 -2.23
N TYR A 114 15.63 7.71 -2.43
CA TYR A 114 14.19 7.65 -2.64
C TYR A 114 13.79 6.82 -3.86
N LEU A 115 14.47 7.02 -4.99
CA LEU A 115 14.24 6.25 -6.21
C LEU A 115 14.66 4.79 -6.06
N HIS A 116 15.72 4.53 -5.29
CA HIS A 116 16.12 3.17 -4.96
C HIS A 116 15.05 2.45 -4.12
N VAL A 117 14.54 3.09 -3.06
CA VAL A 117 13.44 2.51 -2.25
C VAL A 117 12.21 2.24 -3.13
N LYS A 118 11.90 3.17 -4.05
CA LYS A 118 10.81 2.97 -5.02
C LYS A 118 11.04 1.73 -5.88
N SER A 119 12.25 1.54 -6.42
CA SER A 119 12.55 0.37 -7.27
C SER A 119 12.44 -0.94 -6.50
N GLU A 120 12.89 -0.96 -5.23
CA GLU A 120 12.75 -2.14 -4.36
C GLU A 120 11.28 -2.51 -4.13
N VAL A 121 10.43 -1.51 -3.85
CA VAL A 121 8.99 -1.73 -3.69
C VAL A 121 8.35 -2.22 -4.99
N GLU A 122 8.71 -1.63 -6.13
CA GLU A 122 8.22 -2.08 -7.45
C GLU A 122 8.65 -3.53 -7.76
N SER A 123 9.89 -3.89 -7.42
CA SER A 123 10.41 -5.26 -7.54
C SER A 123 9.62 -6.24 -6.67
N CYS A 124 9.39 -5.89 -5.39
CA CYS A 124 8.57 -6.68 -4.48
C CYS A 124 7.16 -6.93 -5.04
N ILE A 125 6.49 -5.86 -5.50
CA ILE A 125 5.14 -5.98 -6.09
C ILE A 125 5.16 -6.84 -7.34
N LYS A 126 6.18 -6.69 -8.20
CA LYS A 126 6.31 -7.49 -9.42
C LYS A 126 6.47 -8.97 -9.08
N TYR A 127 7.37 -9.31 -8.16
CA TYR A 127 7.58 -10.68 -7.71
C TYR A 127 6.29 -11.29 -7.15
N LEU A 128 5.58 -10.56 -6.29
CA LEU A 128 4.32 -11.04 -5.73
C LEU A 128 3.22 -11.25 -6.79
N LYS A 129 3.18 -10.41 -7.83
CA LYS A 129 2.25 -10.61 -8.96
C LYS A 129 2.57 -11.89 -9.73
N GLU A 130 3.85 -12.16 -9.99
CA GLU A 130 4.29 -13.39 -10.65
C GLU A 130 3.92 -14.61 -9.81
N LYS A 131 4.21 -14.59 -8.50
CA LYS A 131 3.86 -15.68 -7.57
C LYS A 131 2.37 -15.89 -7.40
N ARG A 132 1.57 -14.82 -7.47
CA ARG A 132 0.11 -14.93 -7.44
C ARG A 132 -0.47 -15.65 -8.66
N GLU A 133 0.12 -15.47 -9.84
CA GLU A 133 -0.34 -16.16 -11.05
C GLU A 133 0.06 -17.65 -11.06
N GLU A 134 1.18 -17.98 -10.43
CA GLU A 134 1.64 -19.36 -10.26
C GLU A 134 0.93 -20.12 -9.13
N ASP A 135 0.22 -19.44 -8.21
CA ASP A 135 -0.33 -20.05 -6.99
C ASP A 135 -1.62 -20.88 -7.26
N PRO A 136 -1.58 -22.23 -7.14
CA PRO A 136 -2.77 -23.07 -7.31
C PRO A 136 -3.77 -22.91 -6.17
N TYR A 137 -3.35 -22.34 -5.04
CA TYR A 137 -4.15 -22.12 -3.83
C TYR A 137 -4.64 -20.66 -3.70
N ARG A 138 -4.52 -19.85 -4.75
CA ARG A 138 -5.07 -18.48 -4.77
C ARG A 138 -6.56 -18.44 -4.40
N SER A 139 -7.35 -19.33 -5.01
CA SER A 139 -8.80 -19.44 -4.79
C SER A 139 -9.12 -20.13 -3.46
N ILE A 140 -10.31 -19.89 -2.91
CA ILE A 140 -10.71 -20.51 -1.64
C ILE A 140 -11.00 -22.01 -1.77
N LEU A 141 -11.50 -22.47 -2.92
CA LEU A 141 -11.88 -23.89 -3.10
C LEU A 141 -10.68 -24.85 -3.03
N PRO A 142 -9.55 -24.62 -3.73
CA PRO A 142 -8.37 -25.49 -3.60
C PRO A 142 -7.82 -25.50 -2.17
N ARG A 143 -7.92 -24.39 -1.44
CA ARG A 143 -7.51 -24.28 -0.03
C ARG A 143 -8.37 -25.15 0.88
N LEU A 144 -9.70 -25.06 0.73
CA LEU A 144 -10.63 -25.88 1.51
C LEU A 144 -10.44 -27.38 1.22
N LEU A 145 -10.20 -27.75 -0.05
CA LEU A 145 -9.89 -29.13 -0.42
C LEU A 145 -8.57 -29.61 0.20
N TYR A 146 -7.54 -28.76 0.20
CA TYR A 146 -6.26 -29.08 0.82
C TYR A 146 -6.41 -29.33 2.32
N GLN A 147 -7.10 -28.45 3.04
CA GLN A 147 -7.37 -28.59 4.46
C GLN A 147 -8.26 -29.80 4.78
N ALA A 148 -9.24 -30.12 3.94
CA ALA A 148 -10.05 -31.32 4.11
C ALA A 148 -9.21 -32.61 4.00
N ALA A 149 -8.17 -32.61 3.16
CA ALA A 149 -7.28 -33.75 2.96
C ALA A 149 -6.14 -33.85 3.99
N HIS A 150 -5.64 -32.71 4.49
CA HIS A 150 -4.43 -32.65 5.34
C HIS A 150 -4.71 -32.26 6.81
N GLY A 151 -5.96 -31.90 7.14
CA GLY A 151 -6.38 -31.42 8.46
C GLY A 151 -6.70 -29.92 8.47
N SER A 152 -7.55 -29.49 9.41
CA SER A 152 -7.99 -28.09 9.53
C SER A 152 -6.84 -27.11 9.76
N ASP A 153 -5.80 -27.58 10.44
CA ASP A 153 -4.65 -26.77 10.87
C ASP A 153 -3.45 -26.91 9.91
N ALA A 154 -3.63 -27.57 8.76
CA ALA A 154 -2.56 -27.75 7.80
C ALA A 154 -2.14 -26.40 7.18
N GLU A 155 -0.84 -26.09 7.25
CA GLU A 155 -0.27 -24.94 6.57
C GLU A 155 -0.34 -25.16 5.06
N ILE A 156 -1.09 -24.30 4.38
CA ILE A 156 -1.28 -24.42 2.93
C ILE A 156 -0.02 -23.90 2.25
N PRO A 157 0.58 -24.66 1.31
CA PRO A 157 1.78 -24.25 0.60
C PRO A 157 1.67 -22.84 0.00
N THR A 158 2.78 -22.11 0.07
CA THR A 158 2.92 -20.75 -0.46
C THR A 158 4.27 -20.60 -1.18
N PHE A 159 4.49 -19.44 -1.79
CA PHE A 159 5.70 -19.14 -2.55
C PHE A 159 6.92 -19.00 -1.62
N GLU A 160 8.10 -19.33 -2.15
CA GLU A 160 9.35 -19.14 -1.42
C GLU A 160 9.77 -17.66 -1.38
N PRO A 161 10.35 -17.19 -0.26
CA PRO A 161 10.86 -15.83 -0.11
C PRO A 161 12.14 -15.55 -0.92
#